data_AF-A0A7C3QJT8-F1
#
_entry.id   AF-A0A7C3QJT8-F1
#
_cell.length_a   1.000
_cell.length_b   1.000
_cell.length_c   1.000
_cell.angle_alpha   90.00
_cell.angle_beta   90.00
_cell.angle_gamma   90.00
#
_symmetry.space_group_name_H-M   'P 1'
#
loop_
_entity.id
_entity.type
_entity.pdbx_description
1 polymer ?
#
loop_
_entity_poly.entity_id
_entity_poly.type
_entity_poly.pdbx_seq_one_letter_code
_entity_poly.pdbx_strand_id
1 'polypeptide(L)' 'MSATRRARHVALGGDYFPEAGRTWAIQDITRMPELTLALVRRGYTDGETQQILGLNLMRLYARVWKGARG' A
#
# COMPACT_ATOMS: atom_id res chain seq x y z
N MET A 1 -12.02 18.02 -3.46
CA MET A 1 -12.28 16.63 -3.00
C MET A 1 -11.15 16.22 -2.06
N SER A 2 -11.44 15.93 -0.79
CA SER A 2 -10.41 15.63 0.23
C SER A 2 -9.76 14.26 -0.03
N ALA A 3 -8.42 14.22 -0.10
CA ALA A 3 -7.59 13.04 -0.42
C ALA A 3 -7.87 11.82 0.49
N THR A 4 -8.37 12.09 1.70
CA THR A 4 -8.68 11.14 2.78
C THR A 4 -9.55 9.94 2.37
N ARG A 5 -10.54 10.14 1.48
CA ARG A 5 -11.45 9.03 1.09
C ARG A 5 -10.79 8.01 0.16
N ARG A 6 -9.76 8.42 -0.60
CA ARG A 6 -9.04 7.54 -1.54
C ARG A 6 -8.02 6.68 -0.83
N ALA A 7 -7.26 7.24 0.12
CA ALA A 7 -6.21 6.52 0.84
C ALA A 7 -6.73 5.25 1.53
N ARG A 8 -7.97 5.26 2.04
CA ARG A 8 -8.58 4.14 2.75
C ARG A 8 -8.83 2.89 1.90
N HIS A 9 -8.73 2.95 0.57
CA HIS A 9 -8.97 1.79 -0.30
C HIS A 9 -7.79 1.47 -1.22
N VAL A 10 -6.60 1.96 -0.89
CA VAL A 10 -5.36 1.73 -1.65
C VAL A 10 -4.44 0.80 -0.86
N ALA A 11 -3.80 -0.13 -1.56
CA ALA A 11 -2.76 -1.00 -1.03
C ALA A 11 -1.64 -1.16 -2.08
N LEU A 12 -0.49 -1.69 -1.66
CA LEU A 12 0.66 -1.88 -2.53
C LEU A 12 0.67 -3.29 -3.13
N GLY A 13 0.94 -3.37 -4.43
CA GLY A 13 1.14 -4.63 -5.15
C GLY A 13 2.29 -4.43 -6.14
N GLY A 14 3.50 -4.80 -5.73
CA GLY A 14 4.72 -4.49 -6.47
C GLY A 14 4.91 -5.29 -7.76
N ASP A 15 4.23 -6.44 -7.90
CA ASP A 15 4.33 -7.32 -9.08
C ASP A 15 5.78 -7.68 -9.43
N TYR A 16 6.60 -7.95 -8.41
CA TYR A 16 8.04 -8.22 -8.55
C TYR A 16 8.27 -9.59 -9.18
N PHE A 17 8.51 -9.60 -10.49
CA PHE A 17 8.80 -10.80 -11.29
C PHE A 17 10.04 -10.55 -12.20
N PRO A 18 11.27 -10.76 -11.69
CA PRO A 18 12.53 -10.53 -12.42
C PRO A 18 12.56 -11.08 -13.85
N GLU A 19 11.97 -12.25 -14.06
CA GLU A 19 11.86 -12.97 -15.33
C GLU A 19 10.99 -12.27 -16.37
N ALA A 20 10.11 -11.35 -15.96
CA ALA A 20 9.19 -10.64 -16.85
C ALA A 20 9.82 -9.44 -17.57
N GLY A 21 11.09 -9.13 -17.32
CA GLY A 21 11.83 -8.05 -17.99
C GLY A 21 11.23 -6.65 -17.80
N ARG A 22 10.44 -6.43 -16.75
CA ARG A 22 9.75 -5.15 -16.52
C ARG A 22 10.63 -4.16 -15.74
N THR A 23 10.39 -2.87 -15.97
CA THR A 23 10.88 -1.80 -15.09
C THR A 23 9.78 -1.43 -14.09
N TRP A 24 10.02 -1.70 -12.82
CA TRP A 24 9.07 -1.35 -11.74
C TRP A 24 9.25 0.09 -11.28
N ALA A 25 8.17 0.68 -10.75
CA ALA A 25 8.21 1.99 -10.11
C ALA A 25 9.17 2.02 -8.92
N ILE A 26 9.35 0.89 -8.25
CA ILE A 26 10.37 0.64 -7.23
C ILE A 26 11.16 -0.57 -7.73
N GLN A 27 12.39 -0.37 -8.18
CA GLN A 27 13.16 -1.42 -8.86
C GLN A 27 13.67 -2.52 -7.90
N ASP A 28 13.82 -2.17 -6.62
CA ASP A 28 14.37 -3.05 -5.59
C ASP A 28 13.54 -2.88 -4.31
N ILE A 29 13.13 -3.98 -3.69
CA ILE A 29 12.31 -3.98 -2.48
C ILE A 29 12.97 -3.24 -1.31
N THR A 30 14.30 -3.18 -1.26
CA THR A 30 15.06 -2.41 -0.27
C THR A 30 14.79 -0.90 -0.35
N ARG A 31 14.27 -0.41 -1.49
CA ARG A 31 13.93 1.00 -1.75
C ARG A 31 12.50 1.38 -1.36
N MET A 32 11.71 0.46 -0.81
CA MET A 32 10.37 0.77 -0.29
C MET A 32 10.31 1.96 0.69
N PRO A 33 11.34 2.27 1.52
CA PRO A 33 11.33 3.48 2.33
C PRO A 33 11.22 4.78 1.52
N GLU A 34 11.68 4.80 0.26
CA GLU A 34 11.55 5.97 -0.62
C GLU A 34 10.08 6.25 -0.97
N LEU A 35 9.25 5.20 -1.10
CA LEU A 35 7.81 5.35 -1.28
C LEU A 35 7.16 6.02 -0.07
N THR A 36 7.54 5.60 1.14
CA THR A 36 7.06 6.22 2.38
C THR A 36 7.43 7.70 2.43
N LEU A 37 8.68 8.04 2.13
CA LEU A 37 9.13 9.42 2.05
C LEU A 37 8.35 10.23 1.00
N ALA A 38 8.06 9.60 -0.15
CA ALA A 38 7.32 10.20 -1.24
C ALA A 38 5.85 10.49 -0.88
N LEU A 39 5.21 9.66 -0.04
CA LEU A 39 3.87 9.90 0.50
C LEU A 39 3.88 11.08 1.47
N VAL A 40 4.83 11.10 2.42
CA VAL A 40 4.98 12.21 3.39
C VAL A 40 5.20 13.54 2.67
N ARG A 41 6.12 13.58 1.69
CA ARG A 41 6.38 14.80 0.88
C ARG A 41 5.17 15.30 0.09
N ARG A 42 4.20 14.43 -0.20
CA ARG A 42 2.95 14.77 -0.90
C ARG A 42 1.82 15.19 0.05
N GLY A 43 2.09 15.27 1.35
CA GLY A 43 1.13 15.73 2.35
C GLY A 43 0.16 14.66 2.84
N TYR A 44 0.45 13.37 2.61
CA TYR A 44 -0.29 12.30 3.28
C TYR A 44 0.01 12.34 4.78
N THR A 45 -1.04 12.24 5.60
CA THR A 45 -0.90 12.13 7.05
C THR A 45 -0.26 10.78 7.42
N ASP A 46 0.28 10.67 8.63
CA ASP A 46 0.80 9.40 9.16
C ASP A 46 -0.25 8.29 9.10
N GLY A 47 -1.50 8.62 9.47
CA GLY A 47 -2.62 7.68 9.44
C GLY A 47 -2.99 7.23 8.02
N GLU A 48 -2.92 8.11 7.01
CA GLU A 48 -3.13 7.71 5.61
C GLU A 48 -1.96 6.90 5.06
N THR A 49 -0.73 7.25 5.45
CA THR A 49 0.49 6.54 5.08
C THR A 49 0.44 5.10 5.62
N GLN A 50 0.15 4.92 6.90
CA GLN A 50 -0.04 3.59 7.50
C GLN A 50 -1.16 2.78 6.85
N GLN A 51 -2.26 3.44 6.46
CA GLN A 51 -3.34 2.81 5.69
C GLN A 51 -2.84 2.21 4.38
N ILE A 52 -2.13 3.00 3.57
CA ILE A 52 -1.58 2.57 2.28
C ILE A 52 -0.51 1.48 2.45
N LEU A 53 0.38 1.63 3.43
CA LEU A 53 1.48 0.69 3.67
C LEU A 53 1.01 -0.68 4.17
N GLY A 54 -0.17 -0.80 4.78
CA GLY A 54 -0.67 -2.12 5.16
C GLY A 54 -2.00 -2.18 5.91
N LEU A 55 -2.42 -1.14 6.64
CA LEU A 55 -3.62 -1.27 7.48
C LEU A 55 -4.89 -1.49 6.65
N ASN A 56 -4.95 -1.01 5.41
CA ASN A 56 -6.07 -1.30 4.52
C ASN A 56 -6.15 -2.79 4.15
N LEU A 57 -5.01 -3.41 3.85
CA LEU A 57 -4.94 -4.85 3.53
C LEU A 57 -5.29 -5.68 4.76
N MET A 58 -4.76 -5.32 5.93
CA MET A 58 -5.09 -5.99 7.20
C MET A 58 -6.57 -5.90 7.55
N ARG A 59 -7.20 -4.74 7.32
CA ARG A 59 -8.65 -4.57 7.52
C ARG A 59 -9.46 -5.44 6.57
N LEU A 60 -9.03 -5.61 5.32
CA LEU A 60 -9.68 -6.50 4.34
C LEU A 60 -9.58 -7.96 4.82
N TYR A 61 -8.37 -8.41 5.15
CA TYR A 61 -8.08 -9.72 5.68
C TYR A 61 -8.91 -10.06 6.93
N ALA A 62 -9.00 -9.13 7.89
CA ALA A 62 -9.82 -9.32 9.08
C ALA A 62 -11.31 -9.52 8.77
N ARG A 63 -11.83 -8.94 7.68
CA ARG A 63 -13.24 -9.12 7.26
C ARG A 63 -13.44 -10.46 6.56
N VAL A 64 -12.55 -10.81 5.63
CA VAL A 64 -12.64 -12.06 4.85
C VAL A 64 -12.46 -13.27 5.77
N TRP A 65 -11.46 -13.28 6.63
CA TRP A 65 -11.20 -14.42 7.52
C TRP A 65 -12.21 -14.58 8.65
N LYS A 66 -12.87 -13.50 9.10
CA LYS A 66 -14.02 -13.62 10.01
C LYS A 66 -15.23 -14.25 9.30
N GLY A 67 -15.46 -13.90 8.03
CA GLY A 67 -16.52 -14.51 7.21
C GLY A 67 -16.26 -15.98 6.85
N ALA A 68 -15.00 -16.41 6.80
CA ALA A 68 -14.60 -17.80 6.50
C ALA A 68 -14.75 -18.78 7.68
N ARG A 69 -15.19 -18.32 8.86
CA ARG A 69 -15.50 -19.15 10.04
C ARG A 69 -17.01 -19.27 10.31
N GLY A 70 -17.84 -18.90 9.34
CA GLY A 70 -19.30 -19.05 9.37
C GLY A 70 -19.76 -20.24 8.54
#